data_AF-D1JIH1-F1
#
_entry.id   AF-D1JIH1-F1
#
_cell.length_a   1.000
_cell.length_b   1.000
_cell.length_c   1.000
_cell.angle_alpha   90.00
_cell.angle_beta   90.00
_cell.angle_gamma   90.00
#
_symmetry.space_group_name_H-M   'P 1'
#
loop_
_entity.id
_entity.type
_entity.pdbx_description
1 polymer ?
#
loop_
_entity_poly.entity_id
_entity_poly.type
_entity_poly.pdbx_seq_one_letter_code
_entity_poly.pdbx_strand_id
1 'polypeptide(L)'
;MTQEKEDFLLYGHRMTEWQRVRPLAQGKAYFDPKTKMAYSHIDYLPEEVLGRLLQKQAFESHSQRAYFIVDNNELNEYKGLTVPYSDEIVPASGQPRGLLLKEHGEREASALNDIAKNGGKVKAEYFDVGLASLKREGSKIDVRPLTAEDGEIIRYGVLRRWGEDYIPFIRLDLFQIVRQLAIMKGVDHIELLYSALARFGMVLRTAHELGIYHCFTHPGNIDAHGNLIDYEHAIYRDEIPVIKEKMNVMSEDAALFSEESLRFRDIDLFFGGTRDVIIKCQKIYNLDREGLMMQIRFLRENISLSAGIPVFESLAHLNIGFYEDTIKKLPTRDQKRIIESFIDNYCPTSDQVKDRVFSALARAGEWTVEVTGFICDPKNPKAQGQISGEFILGLWDRPPLKLLYSQANVKNHVISQE
;
A
#
# COMPACT_ATOMS: atom_id res chain seq x y z
N MET A 1 -34.18 15.02 18.49
CA MET A 1 -32.76 14.60 18.62
C MET A 1 -31.99 15.29 17.52
N THR A 2 -30.72 15.66 17.75
CA THR A 2 -29.89 16.28 16.70
C THR A 2 -29.37 15.20 15.75
N GLN A 3 -29.17 15.54 14.47
CA GLN A 3 -28.59 14.65 13.45
C GLN A 3 -27.30 13.99 13.96
N GLU A 4 -26.42 14.74 14.65
CA GLU A 4 -25.21 14.21 15.29
C GLU A 4 -25.46 13.11 16.33
N LYS A 5 -26.57 13.16 17.08
CA LYS A 5 -26.92 12.12 18.07
C LYS A 5 -27.44 10.86 17.41
N GLU A 6 -28.21 11.00 16.33
CA GLU A 6 -28.67 9.86 15.52
C GLU A 6 -27.50 9.25 14.73
N ASP A 7 -26.60 10.06 14.17
CA ASP A 7 -25.38 9.62 13.50
C ASP A 7 -24.42 8.92 14.47
N PHE A 8 -24.27 9.40 15.70
CA PHE A 8 -23.49 8.72 16.75
C PHE A 8 -24.09 7.37 17.15
N LEU A 9 -25.43 7.29 17.24
CA LEU A 9 -26.14 6.05 17.56
C LEU A 9 -26.14 5.06 16.39
N LEU A 10 -26.24 5.49 15.14
CA LEU A 10 -26.27 4.60 13.96
C LEU A 10 -24.86 4.20 13.48
N TYR A 11 -23.94 5.14 13.40
CA TYR A 11 -22.60 4.93 12.82
C TYR A 11 -21.53 4.61 13.88
N GLY A 12 -21.78 4.95 15.14
CA GLY A 12 -20.89 4.66 16.26
C GLY A 12 -20.79 3.17 16.60
N HIS A 13 -21.81 2.35 16.32
CA HIS A 13 -21.80 0.93 16.69
C HIS A 13 -20.69 0.13 16.00
N ARG A 14 -20.59 0.20 14.66
CA ARG A 14 -19.52 -0.49 13.93
C ARG A 14 -18.14 0.05 14.30
N MET A 15 -17.97 1.37 14.45
CA MET A 15 -16.67 1.90 14.86
C MET A 15 -16.32 1.54 16.30
N THR A 16 -17.27 1.48 17.21
CA THR A 16 -17.03 1.02 18.60
C THR A 16 -16.60 -0.45 18.59
N GLU A 17 -17.20 -1.29 17.74
CA GLU A 17 -16.77 -2.68 17.53
C GLU A 17 -15.33 -2.72 16.98
N TRP A 18 -15.04 -1.95 15.94
CA TRP A 18 -13.70 -1.87 15.36
C TRP A 18 -12.65 -1.35 16.33
N GLN A 19 -12.98 -0.37 17.17
CA GLN A 19 -12.10 0.16 18.22
C GLN A 19 -11.79 -0.89 19.31
N ARG A 20 -12.65 -1.90 19.51
CA ARG A 20 -12.34 -3.04 20.41
C ARG A 20 -11.30 -3.98 19.79
N VAL A 21 -11.25 -4.06 18.46
CA VAL A 21 -10.29 -4.91 17.72
C VAL A 21 -8.98 -4.17 17.49
N ARG A 22 -9.03 -2.91 17.04
CA ARG A 22 -7.87 -2.05 16.85
C ARG A 22 -8.18 -0.64 17.33
N PRO A 23 -7.70 -0.23 18.52
CA PRO A 23 -7.81 1.14 18.97
C PRO A 23 -7.08 2.07 18.01
N LEU A 24 -7.74 3.13 17.57
CA LEU A 24 -7.16 4.17 16.72
C LEU A 24 -7.32 5.53 17.40
N ALA A 25 -6.40 6.45 17.15
CA ALA A 25 -6.53 7.81 17.61
C ALA A 25 -7.78 8.44 16.98
N GLN A 26 -8.53 9.19 17.78
CA GLN A 26 -9.71 9.91 17.36
C GLN A 26 -9.32 11.35 17.03
N GLY A 27 -9.78 11.84 15.89
CA GLY A 27 -9.50 13.18 15.40
C GLY A 27 -10.70 13.82 14.73
N LYS A 28 -10.54 15.06 14.31
CA LYS A 28 -11.53 15.75 13.49
C LYS A 28 -11.12 15.66 12.03
N ALA A 29 -12.09 15.44 11.16
CA ALA A 29 -11.95 15.65 9.72
C ALA A 29 -13.01 16.63 9.24
N TYR A 30 -12.74 17.26 8.12
CA TYR A 30 -13.61 18.22 7.47
C TYR A 30 -14.10 17.60 6.17
N PHE A 31 -15.38 17.29 6.09
CA PHE A 31 -16.02 16.61 4.97
C PHE A 31 -16.65 17.62 4.02
N ASP A 32 -16.32 17.55 2.74
CA ASP A 32 -16.97 18.32 1.67
C ASP A 32 -18.16 17.53 1.12
N PRO A 33 -19.41 17.96 1.37
CA PRO A 33 -20.59 17.25 0.89
C PRO A 33 -20.76 17.28 -0.64
N LYS A 34 -20.13 18.24 -1.34
CA LYS A 34 -20.20 18.37 -2.81
C LYS A 34 -19.37 17.30 -3.50
N THR A 35 -18.15 17.09 -3.01
CA THR A 35 -17.16 16.17 -3.61
C THR A 35 -17.12 14.82 -2.90
N LYS A 36 -17.75 14.71 -1.72
CA LYS A 36 -17.65 13.56 -0.80
C LYS A 36 -16.23 13.24 -0.33
N MET A 37 -15.33 14.21 -0.48
CA MET A 37 -13.97 14.15 0.05
C MET A 37 -13.95 14.63 1.50
N ALA A 38 -12.92 14.23 2.21
CA ALA A 38 -12.64 14.79 3.52
C ALA A 38 -11.21 15.31 3.56
N TYR A 39 -10.86 16.00 4.64
CA TYR A 39 -9.54 16.59 4.86
C TYR A 39 -9.25 16.59 6.37
N SER A 40 -8.04 16.27 6.81
CA SER A 40 -7.65 16.56 8.21
C SER A 40 -6.75 17.80 8.31
N HIS A 41 -6.24 18.29 7.17
CA HIS A 41 -5.56 19.57 7.05
C HIS A 41 -6.27 20.49 6.05
N ILE A 42 -6.70 21.67 6.50
CA ILE A 42 -7.55 22.59 5.70
C ILE A 42 -6.82 23.82 5.16
N ASP A 43 -5.60 24.10 5.64
CA ASP A 43 -4.86 25.33 5.28
C ASP A 43 -4.46 25.38 3.80
N TYR A 44 -4.54 24.25 3.11
CA TYR A 44 -4.25 24.06 1.69
C TYR A 44 -5.52 24.01 0.83
N LEU A 45 -6.70 24.24 1.41
CA LEU A 45 -7.97 24.21 0.68
C LEU A 45 -8.33 25.60 0.14
N PRO A 46 -8.89 25.69 -1.08
CA PRO A 46 -9.46 26.93 -1.60
C PRO A 46 -10.62 27.43 -0.72
N GLU A 47 -10.83 28.76 -0.67
CA GLU A 47 -11.90 29.39 0.13
C GLU A 47 -13.31 28.84 -0.18
N GLU A 48 -13.59 28.55 -1.47
CA GLU A 48 -14.87 27.94 -1.90
C GLU A 48 -15.12 26.57 -1.25
N VAL A 49 -14.06 25.81 -0.99
CA VAL A 49 -14.14 24.51 -0.32
C VAL A 49 -14.34 24.74 1.17
N LEU A 50 -13.55 25.62 1.79
CA LEU A 50 -13.63 25.93 3.23
C LEU A 50 -15.04 26.33 3.67
N GLY A 51 -15.72 27.17 2.87
CA GLY A 51 -17.06 27.69 3.19
C GLY A 51 -18.18 26.65 3.26
N ARG A 52 -17.94 25.39 2.83
CA ARG A 52 -18.94 24.32 2.81
C ARG A 52 -18.57 23.06 3.58
N LEU A 53 -17.44 23.05 4.30
CA LEU A 53 -16.99 21.88 5.04
C LEU A 53 -17.88 21.59 6.25
N LEU A 54 -18.17 20.31 6.44
CA LEU A 54 -18.86 19.79 7.62
C LEU A 54 -17.85 19.07 8.51
N GLN A 55 -17.80 19.42 9.79
CA GLN A 55 -16.92 18.72 10.72
C GLN A 55 -17.47 17.31 11.01
N LYS A 56 -16.64 16.28 10.88
CA LYS A 56 -16.96 14.90 11.23
C LYS A 56 -15.93 14.32 12.20
N GLN A 57 -16.37 13.36 13.01
CA GLN A 57 -15.47 12.53 13.78
C GLN A 57 -14.73 11.59 12.83
N ALA A 58 -13.42 11.49 12.99
CA ALA A 58 -12.56 10.61 12.21
C ALA A 58 -11.65 9.79 13.11
N PHE A 59 -11.09 8.74 12.52
CA PHE A 59 -10.05 7.93 13.13
C PHE A 59 -8.79 8.05 12.30
N GLU A 60 -7.64 8.19 12.96
CA GLU A 60 -6.36 8.35 12.30
C GLU A 60 -5.68 6.99 12.09
N SER A 61 -5.05 6.79 10.93
CA SER A 61 -4.19 5.63 10.72
C SER A 61 -2.97 5.71 11.63
N HIS A 62 -2.40 4.57 12.06
CA HIS A 62 -1.12 4.60 12.81
C HIS A 62 0.05 5.14 11.97
N SER A 63 -0.05 5.10 10.64
CA SER A 63 0.92 5.76 9.77
C SER A 63 0.77 7.29 9.75
N GLN A 64 -0.35 7.83 10.26
CA GLN A 64 -0.71 9.25 10.19
C GLN A 64 -0.76 9.78 8.74
N ARG A 65 -0.94 8.88 7.77
CA ARG A 65 -1.00 9.17 6.32
C ARG A 65 -2.42 9.02 5.75
N ALA A 66 -3.35 8.53 6.56
CA ALA A 66 -4.74 8.37 6.20
C ALA A 66 -5.65 8.57 7.41
N TYR A 67 -6.92 8.85 7.16
CA TYR A 67 -7.95 8.88 8.18
C TYR A 67 -9.23 8.19 7.67
N PHE A 68 -10.08 7.80 8.61
CA PHE A 68 -11.25 6.99 8.36
C PHE A 68 -12.50 7.70 8.86
N ILE A 69 -13.53 7.77 8.01
CA ILE A 69 -14.85 8.29 8.35
C ILE A 69 -15.87 7.23 8.02
N VAL A 70 -16.84 7.03 8.92
CA VAL A 70 -18.03 6.25 8.59
C VAL A 70 -19.10 7.19 8.07
N ASP A 71 -19.58 6.90 6.86
CA ASP A 71 -20.64 7.64 6.20
C ASP A 71 -21.61 6.63 5.60
N ASN A 72 -22.91 6.76 5.88
CA ASN A 72 -23.95 5.85 5.35
C ASN A 72 -23.65 4.35 5.56
N ASN A 73 -23.16 3.97 6.75
CA ASN A 73 -22.72 2.60 7.09
C ASN A 73 -21.52 2.05 6.30
N GLU A 74 -20.88 2.88 5.48
CA GLU A 74 -19.65 2.55 4.76
C GLU A 74 -18.46 3.17 5.47
N LEU A 75 -17.43 2.34 5.67
CA LEU A 75 -16.13 2.79 6.17
C LEU A 75 -15.32 3.32 4.99
N ASN A 76 -15.04 4.61 5.02
CA ASN A 76 -14.29 5.30 3.98
C ASN A 76 -12.91 5.66 4.51
N GLU A 77 -11.89 5.31 3.75
CA GLU A 77 -10.52 5.76 3.99
C GLU A 77 -10.19 6.91 3.08
N TYR A 78 -9.47 7.88 3.61
CA TYR A 78 -9.00 9.03 2.86
C TYR A 78 -7.50 9.23 3.09
N LYS A 79 -6.77 9.47 2.01
CA LYS A 79 -5.31 9.63 1.95
C LYS A 79 -4.98 10.94 1.23
N GLY A 80 -4.00 11.67 1.76
CA GLY A 80 -3.68 13.03 1.31
C GLY A 80 -4.36 14.11 2.16
N LEU A 81 -3.68 15.25 2.29
CA LEU A 81 -3.99 16.33 3.23
C LEU A 81 -4.18 15.84 4.67
N THR A 82 -3.17 15.10 5.16
CA THR A 82 -3.16 14.56 6.53
C THR A 82 -2.17 15.28 7.44
N VAL A 83 -2.57 15.47 8.70
CA VAL A 83 -1.70 15.97 9.79
C VAL A 83 -0.89 14.80 10.38
N PRO A 84 0.40 14.98 10.74
CA PRO A 84 1.20 16.18 10.52
C PRO A 84 1.67 16.29 9.08
N TYR A 85 1.51 17.49 8.52
CA TYR A 85 2.23 17.88 7.30
C TYR A 85 3.70 18.10 7.66
N SER A 86 4.61 17.53 6.89
CA SER A 86 6.05 17.74 7.07
C SER A 86 6.74 17.89 5.73
N ASP A 87 7.77 18.72 5.76
CA ASP A 87 8.72 18.94 4.68
C ASP A 87 9.68 17.76 4.43
N GLU A 88 9.49 16.62 5.10
CA GLU A 88 10.32 15.44 4.92
C GLU A 88 9.70 14.48 3.88
N ILE A 89 10.53 13.98 2.96
CA ILE A 89 10.16 12.89 2.07
C ILE A 89 10.02 11.62 2.91
N VAL A 90 8.88 10.98 2.83
CA VAL A 90 8.68 9.64 3.40
C VAL A 90 9.35 8.63 2.47
N PRO A 91 10.45 7.95 2.88
CA PRO A 91 11.21 7.05 2.01
C PRO A 91 10.36 5.94 1.38
N ALA A 92 9.35 5.47 2.12
CA ALA A 92 8.43 4.43 1.67
C ALA A 92 7.53 4.84 0.49
N SER A 93 7.39 6.14 0.23
CA SER A 93 6.49 6.65 -0.81
C SER A 93 7.11 7.65 -1.78
N GLY A 94 8.34 8.12 -1.51
CA GLY A 94 8.96 9.18 -2.30
C GLY A 94 8.24 10.53 -2.26
N GLN A 95 7.22 10.68 -1.41
CA GLN A 95 6.32 11.84 -1.36
C GLN A 95 6.44 12.61 -0.03
N PRO A 96 6.08 13.91 0.00
CA PRO A 96 6.01 14.69 1.23
C PRO A 96 4.98 14.09 2.20
N ARG A 97 5.29 14.10 3.49
CA ARG A 97 4.38 13.57 4.50
C ARG A 97 3.07 14.34 4.50
N GLY A 98 1.97 13.61 4.36
CA GLY A 98 0.62 14.16 4.41
C GLY A 98 0.11 14.73 3.09
N LEU A 99 0.91 14.74 2.01
CA LEU A 99 0.45 15.07 0.67
C LEU A 99 0.38 13.82 -0.22
N LEU A 100 -0.53 13.87 -1.19
CA LEU A 100 -0.66 12.88 -2.25
C LEU A 100 -0.60 13.60 -3.58
N LEU A 101 0.47 13.37 -4.34
CA LEU A 101 0.60 13.96 -5.66
C LEU A 101 -0.42 13.34 -6.62
N LYS A 102 -0.81 14.13 -7.61
CA LYS A 102 -1.86 13.78 -8.56
C LYS A 102 -1.61 12.47 -9.28
N GLU A 103 -0.42 12.28 -9.82
CA GLU A 103 -0.05 11.09 -10.56
C GLU A 103 -0.17 9.81 -9.72
N HIS A 104 0.20 9.87 -8.45
CA HIS A 104 0.10 8.75 -7.52
C HIS A 104 -1.36 8.46 -7.15
N GLY A 105 -2.13 9.50 -6.85
CA GLY A 105 -3.54 9.37 -6.49
C GLY A 105 -4.42 8.91 -7.65
N GLU A 106 -4.27 9.50 -8.84
CA GLU A 106 -5.00 9.08 -10.05
C GLU A 106 -4.64 7.66 -10.46
N ARG A 107 -3.36 7.29 -10.35
CA ARG A 107 -2.91 5.92 -10.64
C ARG A 107 -3.52 4.91 -9.70
N GLU A 108 -3.48 5.18 -8.41
CA GLU A 108 -4.07 4.29 -7.42
C GLU A 108 -5.59 4.16 -7.64
N ALA A 109 -6.28 5.27 -7.90
CA ALA A 109 -7.71 5.27 -8.22
C ALA A 109 -8.02 4.45 -9.48
N SER A 110 -7.24 4.63 -10.54
CA SER A 110 -7.37 3.91 -11.80
C SER A 110 -7.21 2.40 -11.59
N ALA A 111 -6.10 1.98 -10.97
CA ALA A 111 -5.81 0.57 -10.72
C ALA A 111 -6.91 -0.11 -9.90
N LEU A 112 -7.32 0.49 -8.78
CA LEU A 112 -8.36 -0.07 -7.92
C LEU A 112 -9.70 -0.20 -8.65
N ASN A 113 -10.10 0.81 -9.43
CA ASN A 113 -11.34 0.76 -10.17
C ASN A 113 -11.33 -0.25 -11.31
N ASP A 114 -10.21 -0.42 -12.01
CA ASP A 114 -10.09 -1.42 -13.07
C ASP A 114 -10.11 -2.84 -12.51
N ILE A 115 -9.48 -3.07 -11.36
CA ILE A 115 -9.58 -4.34 -10.63
C ILE A 115 -11.01 -4.56 -10.11
N ALA A 116 -11.68 -3.52 -9.59
CA ALA A 116 -13.06 -3.63 -9.10
C ALA A 116 -14.06 -4.01 -10.19
N LYS A 117 -13.88 -3.50 -11.42
CA LYS A 117 -14.69 -3.91 -12.59
C LYS A 117 -14.52 -5.40 -12.93
N ASN A 118 -13.41 -6.01 -12.50
CA ASN A 118 -13.04 -7.39 -12.80
C ASN A 118 -13.06 -8.31 -11.55
N GLY A 119 -13.85 -7.95 -10.53
CA GLY A 119 -14.10 -8.82 -9.36
C GLY A 119 -13.46 -8.35 -8.05
N GLY A 120 -12.62 -7.31 -8.08
CA GLY A 120 -12.17 -6.62 -6.87
C GLY A 120 -13.31 -5.97 -6.09
N LYS A 121 -13.09 -5.72 -4.79
CA LYS A 121 -14.11 -5.14 -3.90
C LYS A 121 -13.85 -3.70 -3.48
N VAL A 122 -12.64 -3.20 -3.68
CA VAL A 122 -12.24 -1.84 -3.30
C VAL A 122 -12.31 -0.92 -4.52
N LYS A 123 -13.00 0.19 -4.36
CA LYS A 123 -13.08 1.29 -5.31
C LYS A 123 -12.35 2.49 -4.75
N ALA A 124 -11.96 3.39 -5.63
CA ALA A 124 -11.30 4.61 -5.23
C ALA A 124 -11.62 5.79 -6.14
N GLU A 125 -11.49 6.99 -5.60
CA GLU A 125 -11.70 8.23 -6.32
C GLU A 125 -10.66 9.24 -5.86
N TYR A 126 -9.97 9.83 -6.83
CA TYR A 126 -9.02 10.90 -6.58
C TYR A 126 -9.66 12.25 -6.91
N PHE A 127 -9.49 13.22 -6.01
CA PHE A 127 -9.92 14.59 -6.20
C PHE A 127 -8.70 15.52 -6.19
N ASP A 128 -8.46 16.19 -7.32
CA ASP A 128 -7.45 17.25 -7.47
C ASP A 128 -7.90 18.46 -6.65
N VAL A 129 -7.17 18.76 -5.58
CA VAL A 129 -7.49 19.86 -4.66
C VAL A 129 -6.91 21.17 -5.16
N GLY A 130 -5.72 21.11 -5.76
CA GLY A 130 -5.07 22.32 -6.23
C GLY A 130 -3.60 22.16 -6.54
N LEU A 131 -2.94 23.31 -6.62
CA LEU A 131 -1.54 23.44 -6.97
C LEU A 131 -0.72 23.90 -5.77
N ALA A 132 0.51 23.42 -5.68
CA ALA A 132 1.46 23.92 -4.71
C ALA A 132 2.85 24.08 -5.34
N SER A 133 3.68 24.91 -4.71
CA SER A 133 5.10 24.99 -5.03
C SER A 133 5.88 23.99 -4.19
N LEU A 134 6.62 23.11 -4.84
CA LEU A 134 7.53 22.12 -4.27
C LEU A 134 8.96 22.64 -4.38
N LYS A 135 9.57 23.05 -3.25
CA LYS A 135 10.98 23.45 -3.23
C LYS A 135 11.84 22.36 -2.61
N ARG A 136 12.78 21.80 -3.40
CA ARG A 136 13.75 20.80 -2.92
C ARG A 136 15.02 21.50 -2.43
N GLU A 137 15.29 21.45 -1.13
CA GLU A 137 16.55 21.92 -0.52
C GLU A 137 17.25 20.74 0.18
N GLY A 138 18.18 20.10 -0.53
CA GLY A 138 18.78 18.84 -0.05
C GLY A 138 17.73 17.73 -0.01
N SER A 139 17.50 17.15 1.17
CA SER A 139 16.47 16.12 1.42
C SER A 139 15.13 16.69 1.91
N LYS A 140 15.01 18.01 2.04
CA LYS A 140 13.80 18.68 2.50
C LYS A 140 12.96 19.19 1.33
N ILE A 141 11.66 19.14 1.50
CA ILE A 141 10.62 19.57 0.57
C ILE A 141 9.68 20.54 1.26
N ASP A 142 9.76 21.82 0.94
CA ASP A 142 8.71 22.76 1.36
C ASP A 142 7.56 22.74 0.35
N VAL A 143 6.32 22.59 0.81
CA VAL A 143 5.11 22.69 -0.02
C VAL A 143 4.25 23.82 0.50
N ARG A 144 4.06 24.83 -0.36
CA ARG A 144 3.24 26.01 -0.03
C ARG A 144 2.10 26.14 -1.02
N PRO A 145 0.91 26.60 -0.59
CA PRO A 145 -0.11 27.10 -1.51
C PRO A 145 0.53 28.06 -2.51
N LEU A 146 0.03 28.10 -3.74
CA LEU A 146 0.66 28.81 -4.86
C LEU A 146 0.54 30.33 -4.69
N THR A 147 1.35 30.88 -3.79
CA THR A 147 1.53 32.31 -3.52
C THR A 147 3.01 32.71 -3.57
N ALA A 148 3.91 31.78 -3.94
CA ALA A 148 5.36 31.96 -3.94
C ALA A 148 5.96 31.69 -5.33
N GLU A 149 6.88 32.57 -5.76
CA GLU A 149 7.55 32.53 -7.08
C GLU A 149 8.67 31.47 -7.18
N ASP A 150 8.99 30.75 -6.11
CA ASP A 150 10.13 29.83 -6.04
C ASP A 150 9.69 28.35 -5.85
N GLY A 151 9.90 27.50 -6.86
CA GLY A 151 9.80 26.03 -6.77
C GLY A 151 9.15 25.32 -7.98
N GLU A 152 9.14 23.99 -7.96
CA GLU A 152 8.44 23.16 -8.97
C GLU A 152 6.94 23.17 -8.69
N ILE A 153 6.12 23.52 -9.68
CA ILE A 153 4.66 23.50 -9.52
C ILE A 153 4.17 22.05 -9.58
N ILE A 154 3.56 21.60 -8.49
CA ILE A 154 2.97 20.26 -8.37
C ILE A 154 1.46 20.32 -8.21
N ARG A 155 0.78 19.23 -8.57
CA ARG A 155 -0.64 19.01 -8.30
C ARG A 155 -0.80 18.01 -7.16
N TYR A 156 -1.71 18.27 -6.24
CA TYR A 156 -1.98 17.38 -5.12
C TYR A 156 -3.48 17.31 -4.82
N GLY A 157 -3.85 16.32 -4.02
CA GLY A 157 -5.25 16.07 -3.75
C GLY A 157 -5.49 15.03 -2.67
N VAL A 158 -6.72 14.50 -2.68
CA VAL A 158 -7.16 13.48 -1.75
C VAL A 158 -7.67 12.27 -2.52
N LEU A 159 -7.23 11.09 -2.10
CA LEU A 159 -7.75 9.81 -2.55
C LEU A 159 -8.72 9.27 -1.50
N ARG A 160 -9.94 8.96 -1.92
CA ARG A 160 -10.93 8.21 -1.13
C ARG A 160 -10.93 6.75 -1.57
N ARG A 161 -10.92 5.81 -0.63
CA ARG A 161 -11.08 4.36 -0.84
C ARG A 161 -12.28 3.83 -0.05
N TRP A 162 -13.08 2.98 -0.68
CA TRP A 162 -14.23 2.33 -0.05
C TRP A 162 -14.55 1.00 -0.74
N GLY A 163 -15.32 0.14 -0.10
CA GLY A 163 -15.65 -1.15 -0.69
C GLY A 163 -16.48 -2.04 0.23
N GLU A 164 -17.16 -3.01 -0.38
CA GLU A 164 -17.84 -4.07 0.36
C GLU A 164 -16.80 -4.93 1.08
N ASP A 165 -16.98 -5.11 2.40
CA ASP A 165 -16.02 -5.80 3.27
C ASP A 165 -14.60 -5.19 3.26
N TYR A 166 -14.43 -3.91 2.91
CA TYR A 166 -13.14 -3.25 3.03
C TYR A 166 -12.89 -2.77 4.47
N ILE A 167 -11.81 -3.25 5.11
CA ILE A 167 -11.41 -2.80 6.45
C ILE A 167 -10.00 -2.17 6.40
N PRO A 168 -9.90 -0.89 6.01
CA PRO A 168 -8.62 -0.22 5.74
C PRO A 168 -7.63 -0.23 6.90
N PHE A 169 -8.08 -0.29 8.15
CA PHE A 169 -7.18 -0.27 9.29
C PHE A 169 -6.96 -1.66 9.90
N ILE A 170 -7.27 -2.78 9.26
CA ILE A 170 -6.81 -4.08 9.75
C ILE A 170 -6.04 -4.72 8.62
N ARG A 171 -4.71 -4.69 8.71
CA ARG A 171 -3.79 -5.21 7.70
C ARG A 171 -3.32 -6.61 8.08
N LEU A 172 -2.92 -7.42 7.09
CA LEU A 172 -2.51 -8.82 7.31
C LEU A 172 -1.23 -8.97 8.13
N ASP A 173 -0.37 -7.95 8.18
CA ASP A 173 0.82 -7.94 9.06
C ASP A 173 0.49 -7.78 10.55
N LEU A 174 -0.76 -7.44 10.90
CA LEU A 174 -1.22 -7.25 12.27
C LEU A 174 -1.87 -8.52 12.83
N PHE A 175 -1.11 -9.62 12.87
CA PHE A 175 -1.64 -10.96 13.19
C PHE A 175 -2.53 -11.03 14.44
N GLN A 176 -2.14 -10.39 15.54
CA GLN A 176 -2.95 -10.40 16.77
C GLN A 176 -4.29 -9.69 16.57
N ILE A 177 -4.30 -8.60 15.79
CA ILE A 177 -5.52 -7.85 15.44
C ILE A 177 -6.39 -8.67 14.49
N VAL A 178 -5.80 -9.39 13.53
CA VAL A 178 -6.53 -10.32 12.63
C VAL A 178 -7.18 -11.46 13.42
N ARG A 179 -6.51 -11.98 14.46
CA ARG A 179 -7.11 -12.96 15.38
C ARG A 179 -8.29 -12.38 16.17
N GLN A 180 -8.15 -11.17 16.70
CA GLN A 180 -9.25 -10.48 17.39
C GLN A 180 -10.44 -10.21 16.46
N LEU A 181 -10.16 -9.87 15.19
CA LEU A 181 -11.17 -9.74 14.15
C LEU A 181 -11.94 -11.05 13.93
N ALA A 182 -11.23 -12.18 13.82
CA ALA A 182 -11.85 -13.50 13.69
C ALA A 182 -12.80 -13.81 14.87
N ILE A 183 -12.35 -13.56 16.10
CA ILE A 183 -13.18 -13.72 17.32
C ILE A 183 -14.42 -12.84 17.25
N MET A 184 -14.27 -11.56 16.90
CA MET A 184 -15.40 -10.62 16.77
C MET A 184 -16.41 -11.07 15.72
N LYS A 185 -15.92 -11.65 14.62
CA LYS A 185 -16.75 -12.19 13.52
C LYS A 185 -17.35 -13.56 13.83
N GLY A 186 -16.98 -14.21 14.94
CA GLY A 186 -17.41 -15.57 15.25
C GLY A 186 -16.90 -16.61 14.26
N VAL A 187 -15.78 -16.34 13.59
CA VAL A 187 -15.13 -17.26 12.63
C VAL A 187 -13.80 -17.74 13.18
N ASP A 188 -13.38 -18.94 12.80
CA ASP A 188 -12.03 -19.39 13.13
C ASP A 188 -10.98 -18.54 12.37
N HIS A 189 -9.86 -18.27 13.03
CA HIS A 189 -8.81 -17.43 12.46
C HIS A 189 -8.10 -18.08 11.27
N ILE A 190 -8.00 -19.41 11.20
CA ILE A 190 -7.47 -20.11 10.03
C ILE A 190 -8.43 -19.95 8.85
N GLU A 191 -9.74 -20.00 9.08
CA GLU A 191 -10.75 -19.72 8.04
C GLU A 191 -10.68 -18.28 7.51
N LEU A 192 -10.47 -17.31 8.40
CA LEU A 192 -10.27 -15.91 8.00
C LEU A 192 -9.03 -15.76 7.12
N LEU A 193 -7.89 -16.34 7.51
CA LEU A 193 -6.65 -16.29 6.72
C LEU A 193 -6.80 -17.05 5.40
N TYR A 194 -7.45 -18.22 5.41
CA TYR A 194 -7.74 -19.00 4.21
C TYR A 194 -8.55 -18.18 3.20
N SER A 195 -9.60 -17.50 3.65
CA SER A 195 -10.46 -16.66 2.82
C SER A 195 -9.73 -15.41 2.33
N ALA A 196 -8.91 -14.80 3.19
CA ALA A 196 -8.10 -13.64 2.81
C ALA A 196 -7.07 -14.00 1.73
N LEU A 197 -6.41 -15.16 1.83
CA LEU A 197 -5.40 -15.57 0.85
C LEU A 197 -6.02 -16.02 -0.47
N ALA A 198 -7.21 -16.62 -0.45
CA ALA A 198 -8.01 -16.83 -1.66
C ALA A 198 -8.29 -15.49 -2.36
N ARG A 199 -8.84 -14.52 -1.63
CA ARG A 199 -9.18 -13.21 -2.20
C ARG A 199 -7.95 -12.48 -2.72
N PHE A 200 -6.86 -12.48 -1.96
CA PHE A 200 -5.60 -11.87 -2.38
C PHE A 200 -5.06 -12.51 -3.66
N GLY A 201 -5.04 -13.85 -3.74
CA GLY A 201 -4.63 -14.57 -4.95
C GLY A 201 -5.47 -14.19 -6.17
N MET A 202 -6.79 -14.10 -6.01
CA MET A 202 -7.70 -13.64 -7.07
C MET A 202 -7.42 -12.19 -7.47
N VAL A 203 -7.33 -11.26 -6.51
CA VAL A 203 -7.09 -9.82 -6.77
C VAL A 203 -5.75 -9.62 -7.48
N LEU A 204 -4.68 -10.28 -7.02
CA LEU A 204 -3.37 -10.15 -7.62
C LEU A 204 -3.34 -10.76 -9.04
N ARG A 205 -4.01 -11.89 -9.26
CA ARG A 205 -4.18 -12.47 -10.60
C ARG A 205 -4.90 -11.49 -11.52
N THR A 206 -6.03 -10.94 -11.09
CA THR A 206 -6.79 -9.94 -11.85
C THR A 206 -5.92 -8.73 -12.21
N ALA A 207 -5.16 -8.19 -11.25
CA ALA A 207 -4.23 -7.09 -11.52
C ALA A 207 -3.19 -7.47 -12.59
N HIS A 208 -2.53 -8.62 -12.44
CA HIS A 208 -1.52 -9.10 -13.40
C HIS A 208 -2.09 -9.39 -14.79
N GLU A 209 -3.32 -9.89 -14.89
CA GLU A 209 -4.03 -10.13 -16.16
C GLU A 209 -4.33 -8.81 -16.88
N LEU A 210 -4.75 -7.78 -16.12
CA LEU A 210 -4.93 -6.41 -16.60
C LEU A 210 -3.61 -5.71 -16.95
N GLY A 211 -2.47 -6.32 -16.63
CA GLY A 211 -1.16 -5.72 -16.85
C GLY A 211 -0.80 -4.63 -15.83
N ILE A 212 -1.33 -4.74 -14.61
CA ILE A 212 -1.05 -3.85 -13.48
C ILE A 212 -0.17 -4.63 -12.49
N TYR A 213 1.05 -4.16 -12.27
CA TYR A 213 1.99 -4.75 -11.29
C TYR A 213 2.13 -3.80 -10.11
N HIS A 214 1.89 -4.29 -8.91
CA HIS A 214 1.77 -3.46 -7.71
C HIS A 214 3.14 -3.00 -7.17
N CYS A 215 4.19 -3.79 -7.39
CA CYS A 215 5.61 -3.52 -7.09
C CYS A 215 5.98 -3.40 -5.60
N PHE A 216 5.01 -3.19 -4.71
CA PHE A 216 5.19 -3.08 -3.25
C PHE A 216 4.25 -4.01 -2.49
N THR A 217 3.99 -5.20 -3.04
CA THR A 217 3.02 -6.16 -2.49
C THR A 217 3.53 -6.78 -1.20
N HIS A 218 3.20 -6.16 -0.06
CA HIS A 218 3.51 -6.67 1.26
C HIS A 218 2.25 -6.72 2.13
N PRO A 219 2.23 -7.47 3.25
CA PRO A 219 1.00 -7.69 4.02
C PRO A 219 0.41 -6.41 4.64
N GLY A 220 1.24 -5.38 4.86
CA GLY A 220 0.79 -4.03 5.24
C GLY A 220 -0.10 -3.32 4.20
N ASN A 221 -0.05 -3.73 2.92
CA ASN A 221 -0.89 -3.20 1.84
C ASN A 221 -2.08 -4.11 1.54
N ILE A 222 -2.34 -5.12 2.37
CA ILE A 222 -3.45 -6.05 2.20
C ILE A 222 -4.30 -6.00 3.46
N ASP A 223 -5.59 -5.71 3.31
CA ASP A 223 -6.50 -5.73 4.45
C ASP A 223 -6.79 -7.16 4.93
N ALA A 224 -7.42 -7.29 6.10
CA ALA A 224 -7.65 -8.58 6.74
C ALA A 224 -8.58 -9.53 5.96
N HIS A 225 -9.21 -9.05 4.88
CA HIS A 225 -10.02 -9.87 3.99
C HIS A 225 -9.33 -10.18 2.66
N GLY A 226 -8.08 -9.73 2.47
CA GLY A 226 -7.31 -10.01 1.25
C GLY A 226 -7.45 -8.97 0.15
N ASN A 227 -7.97 -7.77 0.44
CA ASN A 227 -8.01 -6.68 -0.53
C ASN A 227 -6.62 -6.01 -0.60
N LEU A 228 -5.98 -6.04 -1.77
CA LEU A 228 -4.74 -5.31 -2.07
C LEU A 228 -5.05 -3.84 -2.41
N ILE A 229 -4.26 -2.91 -1.88
CA ILE A 229 -4.42 -1.45 -1.99
C ILE A 229 -3.04 -0.77 -2.13
N ASP A 230 -2.98 0.57 -2.19
CA ASP A 230 -1.73 1.35 -2.30
C ASP A 230 -0.99 1.16 -3.64
N TYR A 231 -1.76 1.16 -4.75
CA TYR A 231 -1.25 1.10 -6.13
C TYR A 231 -0.58 2.41 -6.62
N GLU A 232 -0.18 3.31 -5.72
CA GLU A 232 0.43 4.61 -6.06
C GLU A 232 1.71 4.50 -6.89
N HIS A 233 2.43 3.37 -6.77
CA HIS A 233 3.66 3.07 -7.50
C HIS A 233 3.53 1.91 -8.49
N ALA A 234 2.29 1.52 -8.83
CA ALA A 234 2.05 0.42 -9.74
C ALA A 234 2.62 0.71 -11.13
N ILE A 235 3.17 -0.32 -11.78
CA ILE A 235 3.65 -0.24 -13.17
C ILE A 235 2.61 -0.89 -14.08
N TYR A 236 2.29 -0.24 -15.18
CA TYR A 236 1.38 -0.75 -16.19
C TYR A 236 2.18 -1.39 -17.33
N ARG A 237 1.65 -2.45 -17.92
CA ARG A 237 2.28 -3.19 -19.04
C ARG A 237 2.76 -2.25 -20.15
N ASP A 238 1.92 -1.31 -20.55
CA ASP A 238 2.20 -0.40 -21.65
C ASP A 238 3.32 0.61 -21.35
N GLU A 239 3.68 0.78 -20.07
CA GLU A 239 4.78 1.64 -19.64
C GLU A 239 6.13 0.92 -19.75
N ILE A 240 6.14 -0.41 -19.68
CA ILE A 240 7.37 -1.22 -19.64
C ILE A 240 8.28 -0.93 -20.85
N PRO A 241 7.80 -0.95 -22.12
CA PRO A 241 8.67 -0.68 -23.26
C PRO A 241 9.31 0.71 -23.22
N VAL A 242 8.53 1.73 -22.87
CA VAL A 242 8.98 3.14 -22.82
C VAL A 242 9.95 3.38 -21.68
N ILE A 243 9.70 2.77 -20.52
CA ILE A 243 10.62 2.79 -19.38
C ILE A 243 11.96 2.14 -19.79
N LYS A 244 11.93 0.97 -20.44
CA LYS A 244 13.14 0.27 -20.89
C LYS A 244 13.95 1.05 -21.91
N GLU A 245 13.29 1.71 -22.86
CA GLU A 245 13.97 2.56 -23.85
C GLU A 245 14.75 3.71 -23.19
N LYS A 246 14.21 4.27 -22.11
CA LYS A 246 14.79 5.41 -21.40
C LYS A 246 15.79 5.02 -20.32
N MET A 247 15.87 3.74 -19.96
CA MET A 247 16.86 3.23 -19.01
C MET A 247 18.21 3.06 -19.70
N ASN A 248 19.24 3.64 -19.10
CA ASN A 248 20.59 3.23 -19.43
C ASN A 248 20.80 1.81 -18.87
N VAL A 249 21.07 0.82 -19.73
CA VAL A 249 20.97 -0.64 -19.48
C VAL A 249 22.04 -1.19 -18.53
N MET A 250 22.67 -0.34 -17.71
CA MET A 250 23.87 -0.69 -16.93
C MET A 250 23.57 -1.24 -15.52
N SER A 251 22.30 -1.41 -15.13
CA SER A 251 21.93 -1.97 -13.80
C SER A 251 21.27 -3.34 -13.93
N GLU A 252 21.51 -4.23 -12.96
CA GLU A 252 20.89 -5.56 -12.89
C GLU A 252 19.36 -5.48 -12.87
N ASP A 253 18.80 -4.50 -12.16
CA ASP A 253 17.35 -4.23 -12.13
C ASP A 253 16.78 -3.91 -13.51
N ALA A 254 17.47 -3.10 -14.31
CA ALA A 254 17.03 -2.76 -15.67
C ALA A 254 17.02 -3.99 -16.59
N ALA A 255 17.95 -4.93 -16.39
CA ALA A 255 17.97 -6.19 -17.14
C ALA A 255 16.80 -7.11 -16.76
N LEU A 256 16.39 -7.10 -15.49
CA LEU A 256 15.26 -7.87 -14.97
C LEU A 256 13.90 -7.25 -15.32
N PHE A 257 13.84 -5.94 -15.63
CA PHE A 257 12.59 -5.23 -15.82
C PHE A 257 11.76 -5.80 -17.00
N SER A 258 10.72 -6.56 -16.64
CA SER A 258 9.83 -7.32 -17.52
C SER A 258 8.53 -7.66 -16.78
N GLU A 259 7.47 -8.03 -17.53
CA GLU A 259 6.22 -8.50 -16.90
C GLU A 259 6.44 -9.72 -16.01
N GLU A 260 7.27 -10.68 -16.45
CA GLU A 260 7.58 -11.91 -15.70
C GLU A 260 8.18 -11.57 -14.33
N SER A 261 9.16 -10.66 -14.32
CA SER A 261 9.86 -10.22 -13.10
C SER A 261 9.06 -9.31 -12.20
N LEU A 262 8.14 -8.52 -12.75
CA LEU A 262 7.21 -7.73 -11.94
C LEU A 262 6.18 -8.63 -11.25
N ARG A 263 5.65 -9.64 -11.95
CA ARG A 263 4.76 -10.67 -11.34
C ARG A 263 5.48 -11.45 -10.24
N PHE A 264 6.70 -11.89 -10.52
CA PHE A 264 7.54 -12.56 -9.53
C PHE A 264 7.77 -11.66 -8.32
N ARG A 265 8.16 -10.40 -8.54
CA ARG A 265 8.39 -9.44 -7.47
C ARG A 265 7.16 -9.31 -6.57
N ASP A 266 5.95 -9.21 -7.12
CA ASP A 266 4.74 -9.06 -6.30
C ASP A 266 4.47 -10.27 -5.39
N ILE A 267 4.66 -11.49 -5.88
CA ILE A 267 4.48 -12.69 -5.07
C ILE A 267 5.64 -12.84 -4.06
N ASP A 268 6.87 -12.65 -4.54
CA ASP A 268 8.09 -12.83 -3.77
C ASP A 268 8.19 -11.83 -2.62
N LEU A 269 7.79 -10.58 -2.85
CA LEU A 269 7.80 -9.54 -1.83
C LEU A 269 6.79 -9.83 -0.72
N PHE A 270 5.63 -10.39 -1.05
CA PHE A 270 4.60 -10.72 -0.07
C PHE A 270 5.02 -11.87 0.85
N PHE A 271 5.56 -12.95 0.29
CA PHE A 271 5.94 -14.15 1.05
C PHE A 271 7.39 -14.10 1.57
N GLY A 272 8.33 -13.60 0.78
CA GLY A 272 9.77 -13.62 1.05
C GLY A 272 10.37 -12.31 1.56
N GLY A 273 9.64 -11.19 1.47
CA GLY A 273 10.12 -9.86 1.85
C GLY A 273 11.16 -9.28 0.90
N THR A 274 11.74 -8.14 1.27
CA THR A 274 12.77 -7.45 0.46
C THR A 274 14.12 -8.15 0.63
N ARG A 275 14.46 -9.06 -0.29
CA ARG A 275 15.62 -9.97 -0.13
C ARG A 275 16.95 -9.23 0.00
N ASP A 276 17.17 -8.20 -0.79
CA ASP A 276 18.44 -7.45 -0.76
C ASP A 276 18.62 -6.71 0.56
N VAL A 277 17.54 -6.18 1.13
CA VAL A 277 17.57 -5.53 2.44
C VAL A 277 17.89 -6.56 3.52
N ILE A 278 17.28 -7.75 3.47
CA ILE A 278 17.59 -8.84 4.41
C ILE A 278 19.07 -9.22 4.31
N ILE A 279 19.58 -9.46 3.10
CA ILE A 279 20.99 -9.83 2.86
C ILE A 279 21.93 -8.74 3.36
N LYS A 280 21.61 -7.47 3.09
CA LYS A 280 22.39 -6.32 3.54
C LYS A 280 22.42 -6.23 5.08
N CYS A 281 21.28 -6.40 5.73
CA CYS A 281 21.19 -6.42 7.20
C CYS A 281 21.97 -7.60 7.81
N GLN A 282 21.86 -8.81 7.26
CA GLN A 282 22.63 -9.97 7.71
C GLN A 282 24.14 -9.69 7.67
N LYS A 283 24.64 -9.08 6.58
CA LYS A 283 26.04 -8.69 6.43
C LYS A 283 26.45 -7.60 7.42
N ILE A 284 25.64 -6.54 7.58
CA ILE A 284 25.94 -5.41 8.45
C ILE A 284 25.99 -5.85 9.92
N TYR A 285 25.01 -6.63 10.36
CA TYR A 285 24.89 -7.04 11.76
C TYR A 285 25.62 -8.34 12.08
N ASN A 286 26.22 -8.98 11.07
CA ASN A 286 26.86 -10.29 11.19
C ASN A 286 25.92 -11.33 11.83
N LEU A 287 24.67 -11.35 11.36
CA LEU A 287 23.62 -12.26 11.80
C LEU A 287 23.25 -13.20 10.65
N ASP A 288 22.96 -14.45 10.97
CA ASP A 288 22.22 -15.31 10.05
C ASP A 288 20.76 -14.86 9.97
N ARG A 289 19.96 -15.54 9.15
CA ARG A 289 18.55 -15.16 8.90
C ARG A 289 17.75 -15.22 10.20
N GLU A 290 17.92 -16.30 10.96
CA GLU A 290 17.21 -16.54 12.22
C GLU A 290 17.56 -15.50 13.28
N GLY A 291 18.85 -15.23 13.47
CA GLY A 291 19.34 -14.19 14.37
C GLY A 291 18.83 -12.80 14.02
N LEU A 292 18.79 -12.44 12.72
CA LEU A 292 18.21 -11.18 12.28
C LEU A 292 16.70 -11.10 12.58
N MET A 293 15.94 -12.18 12.32
CA MET A 293 14.50 -12.22 12.61
C MET A 293 14.21 -12.11 14.11
N MET A 294 15.04 -12.71 14.96
CA MET A 294 14.95 -12.56 16.41
C MET A 294 15.14 -11.11 16.86
N GLN A 295 16.13 -10.41 16.31
CA GLN A 295 16.35 -8.99 16.63
C GLN A 295 15.18 -8.12 16.18
N ILE A 296 14.67 -8.34 14.95
CA ILE A 296 13.49 -7.63 14.44
C ILE A 296 12.27 -7.86 15.33
N ARG A 297 12.05 -9.11 15.77
CA ARG A 297 10.94 -9.44 16.69
C ARG A 297 11.09 -8.73 18.04
N PHE A 298 12.28 -8.78 18.62
CA PHE A 298 12.56 -8.11 19.90
C PHE A 298 12.26 -6.61 19.81
N LEU A 299 12.72 -5.93 18.75
CA LEU A 299 12.45 -4.51 18.54
C LEU A 299 10.95 -4.21 18.40
N ARG A 300 10.19 -5.09 17.73
CA ARG A 300 8.74 -4.94 17.57
C ARG A 300 7.95 -5.13 18.86
N GLU A 301 8.33 -6.11 19.69
CA GLU A 301 7.65 -6.38 20.96
C GLU A 301 7.95 -5.31 22.02
N ASN A 302 9.05 -4.59 21.85
CA ASN A 302 9.55 -3.58 22.79
C ASN A 302 9.44 -2.16 22.24
N ILE A 303 8.46 -1.91 21.39
CA ILE A 303 8.43 -0.73 20.55
C ILE A 303 8.33 0.60 21.33
N SER A 304 7.77 0.55 22.54
CA SER A 304 7.77 1.66 23.49
C SER A 304 9.18 2.08 23.94
N LEU A 305 10.17 1.17 23.88
CA LEU A 305 11.59 1.43 24.14
C LEU A 305 12.31 2.07 22.94
N SER A 306 11.65 2.17 21.78
CA SER A 306 12.22 2.67 20.52
C SER A 306 11.61 4.00 20.04
N ALA A 307 10.88 4.71 20.91
CA ALA A 307 10.31 6.02 20.59
C ALA A 307 11.40 6.97 20.07
N GLY A 308 11.24 7.44 18.82
CA GLY A 308 12.11 8.45 18.21
C GLY A 308 13.15 7.94 17.21
N ILE A 309 13.18 6.65 16.86
CA ILE A 309 14.08 6.17 15.80
C ILE A 309 13.29 5.92 14.50
N PRO A 310 13.74 6.39 13.31
CA PRO A 310 13.22 6.01 11.98
C PRO A 310 13.29 4.50 11.66
N VAL A 311 13.68 3.69 12.66
CA VAL A 311 13.71 2.24 12.67
C VAL A 311 12.34 1.64 12.34
N PHE A 312 11.23 2.30 12.65
CA PHE A 312 9.90 1.76 12.34
C PHE A 312 9.62 1.60 10.84
N GLU A 313 10.00 2.57 10.01
CA GLU A 313 9.81 2.47 8.55
C GLU A 313 10.82 1.51 7.94
N SER A 314 12.07 1.52 8.44
CA SER A 314 13.11 0.56 8.03
C SER A 314 12.76 -0.89 8.41
N LEU A 315 12.13 -1.11 9.58
CA LEU A 315 11.60 -2.40 10.03
C LEU A 315 10.30 -2.77 9.32
N ALA A 316 9.48 -1.80 8.89
CA ALA A 316 8.29 -2.03 8.07
C ALA A 316 8.65 -2.48 6.64
N HIS A 317 9.82 -2.07 6.12
CA HIS A 317 10.38 -2.59 4.86
C HIS A 317 11.06 -3.96 5.02
N LEU A 318 11.53 -4.28 6.24
CA LEU A 318 12.04 -5.60 6.60
C LEU A 318 10.90 -6.60 6.88
N ASN A 319 9.71 -6.12 7.31
CA ASN A 319 8.48 -6.82 7.73
C ASN A 319 8.30 -8.16 7.01
N ILE A 320 8.82 -9.21 7.65
CA ILE A 320 9.39 -10.41 7.04
C ILE A 320 8.30 -11.37 6.56
N GLY A 321 7.42 -10.89 5.68
CA GLY A 321 6.34 -11.63 5.08
C GLY A 321 5.26 -12.06 6.08
N PHE A 322 4.03 -12.08 5.61
CA PHE A 322 2.95 -12.78 6.29
C PHE A 322 3.32 -14.27 6.51
N TYR A 323 4.22 -14.81 5.67
CA TYR A 323 4.75 -16.15 5.80
C TYR A 323 5.50 -16.42 7.11
N GLU A 324 6.58 -15.69 7.42
CA GLU A 324 7.40 -16.02 8.61
C GLU A 324 6.65 -15.74 9.92
N ASP A 325 5.88 -14.65 9.94
CA ASP A 325 5.28 -14.16 11.17
C ASP A 325 3.93 -14.76 11.49
N THR A 326 3.22 -15.25 10.48
CA THR A 326 1.91 -15.88 10.63
C THR A 326 1.95 -17.33 10.19
N ILE A 327 2.18 -17.60 8.90
CA ILE A 327 2.02 -18.94 8.33
C ILE A 327 2.95 -19.95 9.00
N LYS A 328 4.26 -19.69 9.07
CA LYS A 328 5.27 -20.64 9.57
C LYS A 328 5.05 -21.06 11.02
N LYS A 329 4.28 -20.28 11.80
CA LYS A 329 3.93 -20.57 13.20
C LYS A 329 2.69 -21.47 13.33
N LEU A 330 1.95 -21.69 12.25
CA LEU A 330 0.77 -22.57 12.23
C LEU A 330 1.18 -24.04 12.08
N PRO A 331 0.32 -25.00 12.46
CA PRO A 331 0.53 -26.41 12.09
C PRO A 331 0.69 -26.59 10.59
N THR A 332 1.55 -27.52 10.15
CA THR A 332 1.85 -27.76 8.72
C THR A 332 0.60 -27.95 7.86
N ARG A 333 -0.45 -28.57 8.41
CA ARG A 333 -1.75 -28.74 7.73
C ARG A 333 -2.39 -27.39 7.38
N ASP A 334 -2.40 -26.45 8.33
CA ASP A 334 -3.01 -25.13 8.14
C ASP A 334 -2.14 -24.25 7.24
N GLN A 335 -0.81 -24.37 7.33
CA GLN A 335 0.12 -23.72 6.40
C GLN A 335 -0.20 -24.10 4.95
N LYS A 336 -0.26 -25.41 4.68
CA LYS A 336 -0.58 -25.94 3.35
C LYS A 336 -1.94 -25.44 2.89
N ARG A 337 -2.95 -25.53 3.74
CA ARG A 337 -4.32 -25.10 3.44
C ARG A 337 -4.40 -23.63 3.03
N ILE A 338 -3.73 -22.73 3.76
CA ILE A 338 -3.78 -21.29 3.47
C ILE A 338 -2.98 -20.95 2.19
N ILE A 339 -1.81 -21.56 2.01
CA ILE A 339 -0.98 -21.37 0.80
C ILE A 339 -1.69 -21.92 -0.44
N GLU A 340 -2.29 -23.11 -0.33
CA GLU A 340 -3.10 -23.73 -1.38
C GLU A 340 -4.24 -22.81 -1.80
N SER A 341 -4.93 -22.18 -0.84
CA SER A 341 -5.97 -21.19 -1.13
C SER A 341 -5.50 -20.05 -2.02
N PHE A 342 -4.30 -19.51 -1.76
CA PHE A 342 -3.70 -18.50 -2.63
C PHE A 342 -3.38 -19.06 -4.01
N ILE A 343 -2.74 -20.22 -4.08
CA ILE A 343 -2.34 -20.85 -5.36
C ILE A 343 -3.56 -21.15 -6.22
N ASP A 344 -4.61 -21.76 -5.66
CA ASP A 344 -5.83 -22.12 -6.38
C ASP A 344 -6.53 -20.88 -6.96
N ASN A 345 -6.40 -19.72 -6.31
CA ASN A 345 -7.01 -18.48 -6.76
C ASN A 345 -6.09 -17.63 -7.65
N TYR A 346 -4.77 -17.76 -7.52
CA TYR A 346 -3.80 -17.04 -8.35
C TYR A 346 -3.44 -17.81 -9.64
N CYS A 347 -3.26 -19.12 -9.54
CA CYS A 347 -2.90 -20.04 -10.62
C CYS A 347 -3.83 -21.28 -10.56
N PRO A 348 -5.10 -21.15 -11.02
CA PRO A 348 -6.14 -22.18 -10.83
C PRO A 348 -5.89 -23.49 -11.58
N THR A 349 -4.90 -23.53 -12.46
CA THR A 349 -4.61 -24.67 -13.33
C THR A 349 -3.29 -25.31 -12.95
N SER A 350 -3.27 -26.15 -11.90
CA SER A 350 -2.51 -27.43 -11.85
C SER A 350 -2.21 -27.88 -10.41
N ASP A 351 -2.72 -29.05 -10.02
CA ASP A 351 -2.28 -29.75 -8.81
C ASP A 351 -0.75 -29.99 -8.81
N GLN A 352 -0.12 -30.08 -9.99
CA GLN A 352 1.33 -30.21 -10.10
C GLN A 352 2.08 -28.96 -9.61
N VAL A 353 1.47 -27.76 -9.71
CA VAL A 353 2.06 -26.53 -9.16
C VAL A 353 2.10 -26.63 -7.64
N LYS A 354 1.00 -27.08 -7.02
CA LYS A 354 0.92 -27.27 -5.57
C LYS A 354 1.94 -28.31 -5.09
N ASP A 355 2.02 -29.46 -5.77
CA ASP A 355 3.00 -30.48 -5.42
C ASP A 355 4.44 -29.98 -5.51
N ARG A 356 4.78 -29.22 -6.56
CA ARG A 356 6.10 -28.62 -6.73
C ARG A 356 6.40 -27.56 -5.67
N VAL A 357 5.45 -26.65 -5.43
CA VAL A 357 5.55 -25.62 -4.38
C VAL A 357 5.75 -26.27 -3.02
N PHE A 358 4.90 -27.21 -2.63
CA PHE A 358 5.00 -27.87 -1.33
C PHE A 358 6.22 -28.76 -1.19
N SER A 359 6.69 -29.39 -2.28
CA SER A 359 7.94 -30.16 -2.27
C SER A 359 9.15 -29.24 -2.08
N ALA A 360 9.21 -28.12 -2.80
CA ALA A 360 10.28 -27.14 -2.67
C ALA A 360 10.26 -26.48 -1.28
N LEU A 361 9.07 -26.10 -0.79
CA LEU A 361 8.87 -25.53 0.53
C LEU A 361 9.27 -26.51 1.65
N ALA A 362 8.93 -27.79 1.52
CA ALA A 362 9.31 -28.82 2.50
C ALA A 362 10.83 -29.07 2.53
N ARG A 363 11.52 -28.98 1.39
CA ARG A 363 12.98 -29.10 1.31
C ARG A 363 13.69 -27.88 1.91
N ALA A 364 13.21 -26.68 1.58
CA ALA A 364 13.85 -25.43 1.99
C ALA A 364 13.51 -25.02 3.43
N GLY A 365 12.34 -25.43 3.94
CA GLY A 365 11.80 -24.97 5.23
C GLY A 365 11.32 -23.51 5.22
N GLU A 366 11.41 -22.82 4.08
CA GLU A 366 11.03 -21.42 3.92
C GLU A 366 10.69 -21.08 2.46
N TRP A 367 10.15 -19.87 2.26
CA TRP A 367 9.77 -19.38 0.94
C TRP A 367 10.99 -18.91 0.13
N THR A 368 11.28 -19.57 -1.00
CA THR A 368 12.47 -19.32 -1.82
C THR A 368 12.13 -18.83 -3.23
N VAL A 369 13.15 -18.41 -3.98
CA VAL A 369 13.05 -18.06 -5.41
C VAL A 369 12.40 -19.21 -6.19
N GLU A 370 12.77 -20.46 -5.89
CA GLU A 370 12.26 -21.66 -6.54
C GLU A 370 10.73 -21.79 -6.28
N VAL A 371 10.29 -21.60 -5.04
CA VAL A 371 8.87 -21.66 -4.66
C VAL A 371 8.06 -20.61 -5.41
N THR A 372 8.51 -19.34 -5.40
CA THR A 372 7.85 -18.27 -6.16
C THR A 372 7.85 -18.56 -7.67
N GLY A 373 8.97 -19.07 -8.19
CA GLY A 373 9.15 -19.41 -9.59
C GLY A 373 8.10 -20.41 -10.08
N PHE A 374 7.77 -21.43 -9.28
CA PHE A 374 6.71 -22.39 -9.63
C PHE A 374 5.33 -21.78 -9.75
N ILE A 375 5.04 -20.68 -9.04
CA ILE A 375 3.76 -19.98 -9.11
C ILE A 375 3.71 -19.05 -10.33
N CYS A 376 4.83 -18.36 -10.61
CA CYS A 376 4.89 -17.36 -11.69
C CYS A 376 5.10 -17.98 -13.08
N ASP A 377 5.95 -19.00 -13.18
CA ASP A 377 6.17 -19.80 -14.39
C ASP A 377 6.24 -21.29 -14.01
N PRO A 378 5.08 -21.97 -13.93
CA PRO A 378 5.01 -23.41 -13.68
C PRO A 378 5.82 -24.28 -14.66
N LYS A 379 5.97 -23.81 -15.90
CA LYS A 379 6.60 -24.58 -16.98
C LYS A 379 8.12 -24.47 -16.91
N ASN A 380 8.62 -23.29 -16.57
CA ASN A 380 10.04 -23.01 -16.46
C ASN A 380 10.29 -22.10 -15.26
N PRO A 381 10.37 -22.65 -14.03
CA PRO A 381 10.65 -21.87 -12.83
C PRO A 381 12.08 -21.32 -12.92
N LYS A 382 12.23 -20.13 -13.49
CA LYS A 382 13.53 -19.46 -13.59
C LYS A 382 13.87 -18.82 -12.26
N ALA A 383 15.17 -18.81 -11.95
CA ALA A 383 15.68 -17.90 -10.93
C ALA A 383 15.55 -16.47 -11.43
N GLN A 384 14.55 -15.75 -10.95
CA GLN A 384 14.40 -14.33 -11.22
C GLN A 384 14.95 -13.53 -10.03
N GLY A 385 15.68 -12.46 -10.33
CA GLY A 385 16.07 -11.49 -9.33
C GLY A 385 14.85 -10.65 -8.92
N GLN A 386 14.81 -10.24 -7.65
CA GLN A 386 13.80 -9.32 -7.17
C GLN A 386 14.23 -7.90 -7.56
N ILE A 387 13.52 -7.24 -8.48
CA ILE A 387 13.80 -5.85 -8.87
C ILE A 387 13.78 -4.97 -7.63
N SER A 388 14.80 -4.16 -7.35
CA SER A 388 14.88 -3.40 -6.10
C SER A 388 13.76 -2.35 -5.94
N GLY A 389 13.35 -2.09 -4.70
CA GLY A 389 12.39 -1.02 -4.41
C GLY A 389 12.94 0.37 -4.77
N GLU A 390 14.25 0.58 -4.54
CA GLU A 390 14.97 1.81 -4.92
C GLU A 390 14.89 2.05 -6.43
N PHE A 391 15.03 1.00 -7.24
CA PHE A 391 14.88 1.11 -8.68
C PHE A 391 13.46 1.53 -9.07
N ILE A 392 12.42 0.88 -8.53
CA ILE A 392 11.02 1.22 -8.82
C ILE A 392 10.70 2.67 -8.41
N LEU A 393 11.11 3.11 -7.22
CA LEU A 393 10.93 4.49 -6.77
C LEU A 393 11.70 5.48 -7.67
N GLY A 394 12.92 5.14 -8.06
CA GLY A 394 13.74 5.96 -8.95
C GLY A 394 13.16 6.13 -10.36
N LEU A 395 12.20 5.30 -10.77
CA LEU A 395 11.49 5.48 -12.05
C LEU A 395 10.64 6.74 -12.05
N TRP A 396 10.12 7.14 -10.90
CA TRP A 396 9.24 8.30 -10.75
C TRP A 396 9.98 9.64 -10.91
N ASP A 397 11.31 9.62 -10.80
CA ASP A 397 12.18 10.75 -11.13
C ASP A 397 12.60 10.77 -12.61
N ARG A 398 12.11 9.86 -13.47
CA ARG A 398 12.47 9.76 -14.89
C ARG A 398 11.26 9.56 -15.80
N PRO A 399 11.26 10.12 -17.03
CA PRO A 399 10.17 9.83 -17.97
C PRO A 399 10.12 8.32 -18.27
N PRO A 400 8.93 7.74 -18.57
CA PRO A 400 7.64 8.41 -18.73
C PRO A 400 6.90 8.70 -17.41
N LEU A 401 7.33 8.12 -16.28
CA LEU A 401 6.62 8.27 -15.00
C LEU A 401 6.83 9.66 -14.39
N LYS A 402 8.00 10.26 -14.60
CA LYS A 402 8.20 11.69 -14.37
C LYS A 402 7.45 12.48 -15.41
N LEU A 403 6.43 13.17 -14.93
CA LEU A 403 5.69 14.14 -15.70
C LEU A 403 6.57 15.38 -15.98
N LEU A 404 6.78 15.66 -17.27
CA LEU A 404 7.27 16.95 -17.77
C LEU A 404 6.18 18.02 -17.57
N TYR A 405 5.91 18.43 -16.34
CA TYR A 405 4.84 19.39 -16.04
C TYR A 405 5.34 20.71 -15.43
N SER A 406 6.50 21.18 -15.92
CA SER A 406 6.90 22.58 -15.82
C SER A 406 6.58 23.43 -17.06
N GLN A 407 6.01 22.86 -18.15
CA GLN A 407 5.86 23.61 -19.42
C GLN A 407 4.43 23.76 -19.98
N ALA A 408 3.43 23.03 -19.49
CA ALA A 408 2.12 23.01 -20.14
C ALA A 408 1.04 23.98 -19.58
N ASN A 409 1.26 24.68 -18.46
CA ASN A 409 0.21 25.56 -17.89
C ASN A 409 0.65 26.97 -17.46
N VAL A 410 1.91 27.36 -17.60
CA VAL A 410 2.30 28.78 -17.40
C VAL A 410 1.75 29.67 -18.53
N LYS A 411 1.48 29.11 -19.72
CA LYS A 411 0.90 29.89 -20.83
C LYS A 411 -0.59 30.22 -20.70
N ASN A 412 -1.35 29.54 -19.84
CA ASN A 412 -2.80 29.79 -19.70
C ASN A 412 -3.16 30.68 -18.51
N HIS A 413 -2.22 31.03 -17.63
CA HIS A 413 -2.48 32.01 -16.56
C HIS A 413 -2.09 33.44 -16.93
N VAL A 414 -1.31 33.64 -18.00
CA VAL A 414 -0.94 34.99 -18.48
C VAL A 414 -2.03 35.60 -19.39
N ILE A 415 -3.02 34.83 -19.86
CA ILE A 415 -4.04 35.32 -20.82
C ILE A 415 -5.38 35.68 -20.12
N SER A 416 -5.49 35.57 -18.79
CA SER A 416 -6.72 35.94 -18.05
C SER A 416 -6.57 37.16 -17.14
N GLN A 417 -5.51 37.95 -17.33
CA GLN A 417 -5.31 39.23 -16.64
C GLN A 417 -5.01 40.40 -17.60
N GLU A 418 -5.57 40.36 -18.82
CA GLU A 418 -5.71 41.56 -19.66
C GLU A 418 -7.18 41.98 -19.79
#